data_AF-A0A1Z9EBA4-F1
#
_entry.id   AF-A0A1Z9EBA4-F1
#
_cell.length_a   1.000
_cell.length_b   1.000
_cell.length_c   1.000
_cell.angle_alpha   90.00
_cell.angle_beta   90.00
_cell.angle_gamma   90.00
#
_symmetry.space_group_name_H-M   'P 1'
#
loop_
_entity.id
_entity.type
_entity.pdbx_description
1 polymer ?
#
loop_
_entity_poly.entity_id
_entity_poly.type
_entity_poly.pdbx_seq_one_letter_code
_entity_poly.pdbx_strand_id
1 'polypeptide(L)'
;MKGAATVIVLLFVSSTITGCLGNESTKNTVETSILDDICPDGVANNTWYHFPNSTNILTIETSELSSVLVGENIPICAKGTYYGIGVSTFEPTIGITSSDNLFMTSWGNGPGGSTAIIRCSNMIEMVDLEYTCENTYQGSVANSNDPYVYVDPWTDRVMKFDMHALAGMTVEWSDDEGETWGPLGLASFATGYSVQDHQTIA
;
A
#
# COMPACT_ATOMS: atom_id res chain seq x y z
N MET A 1 -32.30 -40.49 67.98
CA MET A 1 -31.01 -39.82 67.72
C MET A 1 -30.19 -40.45 66.58
N LYS A 2 -30.27 -41.76 66.31
CA LYS A 2 -29.46 -42.39 65.24
C LYS A 2 -29.81 -41.93 63.81
N GLY A 3 -31.09 -41.72 63.48
CA GLY A 3 -31.50 -41.29 62.13
C GLY A 3 -31.09 -39.86 61.75
N ALA A 4 -31.04 -38.94 62.71
CA ALA A 4 -30.60 -37.57 62.47
C ALA A 4 -29.09 -37.49 62.16
N ALA A 5 -28.28 -38.31 62.82
CA ALA A 5 -26.85 -38.40 62.54
C ALA A 5 -26.58 -38.94 61.12
N THR A 6 -27.35 -39.93 60.66
CA THR A 6 -27.21 -40.47 59.30
C THR A 6 -27.52 -39.45 58.21
N VAL A 7 -28.54 -38.62 58.40
CA VAL A 7 -28.92 -37.56 57.45
C VAL A 7 -27.84 -36.48 57.37
N ILE A 8 -27.25 -36.10 58.50
CA ILE A 8 -26.17 -35.11 58.55
C ILE A 8 -24.92 -35.63 57.83
N VAL A 9 -24.56 -36.90 58.03
CA VAL A 9 -23.42 -37.51 57.33
C VAL A 9 -23.64 -37.55 55.81
N LEU A 10 -24.85 -37.90 55.37
CA LEU A 10 -25.21 -37.88 53.94
C LEU A 10 -25.13 -36.47 53.31
N LEU A 11 -25.50 -35.43 54.07
CA LEU A 11 -25.39 -34.03 53.65
C LEU A 11 -23.94 -33.56 53.50
N PHE A 12 -23.04 -34.01 54.37
CA PHE A 12 -21.61 -33.69 54.23
C PHE A 12 -20.98 -34.44 53.04
N VAL A 13 -21.35 -35.69 52.81
CA VAL A 13 -20.83 -36.47 51.68
C VAL A 13 -21.33 -35.92 50.33
N SER A 14 -22.60 -35.50 50.24
CA SER A 14 -23.15 -34.96 48.98
C SER A 14 -22.46 -33.67 48.52
N SER A 15 -21.99 -32.83 49.46
CA SER A 15 -21.24 -31.60 49.14
C SER A 15 -19.87 -31.84 48.50
N THR A 16 -19.27 -33.02 48.71
CA THR A 16 -17.97 -33.39 48.13
C THR A 16 -18.09 -33.99 46.74
N ILE A 17 -19.27 -34.54 46.39
CA ILE A 17 -19.51 -35.20 45.10
C ILE A 17 -19.91 -34.19 44.02
N THR A 18 -20.59 -33.10 44.39
CA THR A 18 -20.93 -32.01 43.46
C THR A 18 -19.71 -31.20 42.98
N GLY A 19 -18.61 -31.23 43.72
CA GLY A 19 -17.35 -30.58 43.32
C GLY A 19 -16.47 -31.41 42.37
N CYS A 20 -16.55 -32.74 42.42
CA CYS A 20 -15.76 -33.65 41.57
C CYS A 20 -16.48 -34.09 40.28
N LEU A 21 -17.81 -33.97 40.21
CA LEU A 21 -18.61 -34.23 39.00
C LEU A 21 -19.01 -32.94 38.28
N GLY A 22 -18.40 -31.82 38.65
CA GLY A 22 -18.46 -30.61 37.83
C GLY A 22 -17.84 -30.97 36.50
N ASN A 23 -18.69 -31.06 35.47
CA ASN A 23 -18.27 -31.15 34.08
C ASN A 23 -17.16 -30.12 33.92
N GLU A 24 -15.91 -30.57 33.79
CA GLU A 24 -14.84 -29.67 33.41
C GLU A 24 -15.35 -29.05 32.12
N SER A 25 -15.81 -27.81 32.22
CA SER A 25 -15.98 -27.01 31.03
C SER A 25 -14.60 -27.06 30.43
N THR A 26 -14.45 -27.88 29.39
CA THR A 26 -13.32 -27.83 28.50
C THR A 26 -13.23 -26.37 28.18
N LYS A 27 -12.33 -25.65 28.86
CA LYS A 27 -11.88 -24.36 28.39
C LYS A 27 -11.40 -24.75 27.01
N ASN A 28 -12.20 -24.44 26.01
CA ASN A 28 -11.72 -24.37 24.65
C ASN A 28 -10.58 -23.37 24.78
N THR A 29 -9.36 -23.89 24.94
CA THR A 29 -8.15 -23.17 24.61
C THR A 29 -8.38 -22.83 23.16
N VAL A 30 -8.91 -21.63 22.92
CA VAL A 30 -8.94 -21.04 21.61
C VAL A 30 -7.48 -21.12 21.18
N GLU A 31 -7.18 -21.98 20.21
CA GLU A 31 -5.86 -21.99 19.62
C GLU A 31 -5.68 -20.60 19.01
N THR A 32 -5.00 -19.73 19.74
CA THR A 32 -4.65 -18.40 19.27
C THR A 32 -3.68 -18.59 18.12
N SER A 33 -4.06 -18.11 16.95
CA SER A 33 -3.19 -18.17 15.79
C SER A 33 -1.99 -17.25 16.02
N ILE A 34 -0.81 -17.61 15.52
CA ILE A 34 0.32 -16.67 15.47
C ILE A 34 -0.05 -15.37 14.73
N LEU A 35 -1.06 -15.41 13.84
CA LEU A 35 -1.61 -14.22 13.20
C LEU A 35 -2.32 -13.28 14.16
N ASP A 36 -2.96 -13.80 15.21
CA ASP A 36 -3.61 -12.99 16.23
C ASP A 36 -2.56 -12.27 17.10
N ASP A 37 -1.39 -12.88 17.28
CA ASP A 37 -0.24 -12.24 17.96
C ASP A 37 0.42 -11.17 17.07
N ILE A 38 0.53 -11.42 15.76
CA ILE A 38 1.10 -10.46 14.79
C ILE A 38 0.15 -9.28 14.57
N CYS A 39 -1.15 -9.53 14.45
CA CYS A 39 -2.21 -8.56 14.20
C CYS A 39 -3.31 -8.68 15.28
N PRO A 40 -3.16 -8.05 16.46
CA PRO A 40 -4.13 -8.16 17.56
C PRO A 40 -5.54 -7.66 17.22
N ASP A 41 -5.65 -6.69 16.30
CA ASP A 41 -6.93 -6.18 15.81
C ASP A 41 -7.50 -7.00 14.65
N GLY A 42 -6.86 -8.13 14.33
CA GLY A 42 -7.14 -8.94 13.15
C GLY A 42 -6.45 -8.44 11.87
N VAL A 43 -6.36 -9.34 10.89
CA VAL A 43 -5.87 -9.04 9.55
C VAL A 43 -6.87 -8.13 8.82
N ALA A 44 -6.41 -7.02 8.25
CA ALA A 44 -7.26 -6.09 7.53
C ALA A 44 -7.83 -6.71 6.23
N ASN A 45 -9.11 -6.49 5.93
CA ASN A 45 -9.80 -7.05 4.75
C ASN A 45 -9.18 -6.66 3.40
N ASN A 46 -8.42 -5.57 3.36
CA ASN A 46 -7.74 -5.06 2.17
C ASN A 46 -6.25 -5.43 2.13
N THR A 47 -5.79 -6.27 3.06
CA THR A 47 -4.42 -6.78 3.10
C THR A 47 -4.48 -8.29 2.91
N TRP A 48 -3.62 -8.80 2.03
CA TRP A 48 -3.59 -10.21 1.70
C TRP A 48 -2.18 -10.77 1.87
N TYR A 49 -2.02 -11.66 2.85
CA TYR A 49 -0.79 -12.41 3.05
C TYR A 49 -0.90 -13.76 2.35
N HIS A 50 0.14 -14.13 1.59
CA HIS A 50 0.14 -15.36 0.83
C HIS A 50 1.52 -16.01 0.80
N PHE A 51 1.52 -17.33 0.65
CA PHE A 51 2.69 -18.13 0.30
C PHE A 51 2.89 -18.17 -1.22
N PRO A 52 3.98 -18.79 -1.73
CA PRO A 52 4.13 -19.04 -3.16
C PRO A 52 2.88 -19.71 -3.77
N ASN A 53 2.65 -19.50 -5.06
CA ASN A 53 1.43 -19.92 -5.77
C ASN A 53 0.13 -19.26 -5.26
N SER A 54 0.21 -18.06 -4.68
CA SER A 54 -0.97 -17.30 -4.25
C SER A 54 -1.83 -18.04 -3.21
N THR A 55 -1.22 -18.91 -2.39
CA THR A 55 -1.94 -19.62 -1.33
C THR A 55 -2.17 -18.69 -0.16
N ASN A 56 -3.43 -18.44 0.18
CA ASN A 56 -3.81 -17.54 1.27
C ASN A 56 -3.33 -18.10 2.62
N ILE A 57 -2.68 -17.27 3.44
CA ILE A 57 -2.19 -17.67 4.76
C ILE A 57 -3.31 -18.18 5.68
N LEU A 58 -4.53 -17.64 5.50
CA LEU A 58 -5.70 -17.96 6.32
C LEU A 58 -6.27 -19.36 6.04
N THR A 59 -5.80 -20.04 4.98
CA THR A 59 -6.20 -21.41 4.66
C THR A 59 -5.23 -22.46 5.21
N ILE A 60 -4.15 -22.04 5.87
CA ILE A 60 -3.12 -22.91 6.45
C ILE A 60 -3.42 -23.14 7.93
N GLU A 61 -3.22 -24.37 8.40
CA GLU A 61 -3.42 -24.73 9.80
C GLU A 61 -2.41 -23.99 10.70
N THR A 62 -2.85 -23.56 11.89
CA THR A 62 -2.03 -22.77 12.84
C THR A 62 -0.70 -23.44 13.21
N SER A 63 -0.69 -24.78 13.30
CA SER A 63 0.50 -25.56 13.64
C SER A 63 1.56 -25.50 12.54
N GLU A 64 1.16 -25.58 11.27
CA GLU A 64 2.04 -25.42 10.12
C GLU A 64 2.52 -23.97 10.03
N LEU A 65 1.62 -23.01 10.28
CA LEU A 65 1.94 -21.60 10.23
C LEU A 65 3.03 -21.23 11.25
N SER A 66 2.93 -21.75 12.47
CA SER A 66 3.91 -21.54 13.55
C SER A 66 5.29 -22.15 13.24
N SER A 67 5.36 -23.11 12.31
CA SER A 67 6.63 -23.71 11.86
C SER A 67 7.33 -22.89 10.79
N VAL A 68 6.58 -22.08 10.03
CA VAL A 68 7.07 -21.30 8.90
C VAL A 68 7.31 -19.83 9.27
N LEU A 69 6.39 -19.22 10.00
CA LEU A 69 6.47 -17.83 10.46
C LEU A 69 7.38 -17.73 11.69
N VAL A 70 8.68 -17.89 11.47
CA VAL A 70 9.71 -17.78 12.51
C VAL A 70 10.81 -16.82 12.08
N GLY A 71 11.37 -16.07 13.04
CA GLY A 71 12.42 -15.10 12.77
C GLY A 71 12.01 -14.05 11.74
N GLU A 72 12.78 -13.92 10.67
CA GLU A 72 12.55 -12.95 9.59
C GLU A 72 11.38 -13.32 8.66
N ASN A 73 10.85 -14.54 8.76
CA ASN A 73 9.66 -14.95 7.98
C ASN A 73 8.34 -14.46 8.60
N ILE A 74 8.38 -13.82 9.77
CA ILE A 74 7.20 -13.25 10.41
C ILE A 74 6.82 -11.96 9.66
N PRO A 75 5.65 -11.88 9.01
CA PRO A 75 5.22 -10.67 8.33
C PRO A 75 4.93 -9.55 9.34
N ILE A 76 5.09 -8.31 8.90
CA ILE A 76 4.65 -7.14 9.66
C ILE A 76 3.15 -6.96 9.41
N CYS A 77 2.39 -6.69 10.48
CA CYS A 77 0.98 -6.35 10.35
C CYS A 77 0.80 -5.04 9.57
N ALA A 78 0.44 -5.15 8.29
CA ALA A 78 0.07 -4.05 7.43
C ALA A 78 -1.44 -3.79 7.50
N LYS A 79 -1.80 -2.51 7.60
CA LYS A 79 -3.17 -2.02 7.42
C LYS A 79 -3.13 -0.96 6.34
N GLY A 80 -3.72 -1.27 5.19
CA GLY A 80 -3.86 -0.31 4.11
C GLY A 80 -5.10 0.56 4.29
N THR A 81 -5.10 1.72 3.67
CA THR A 81 -6.29 2.50 3.35
C THR A 81 -5.99 3.31 2.10
N TYR A 82 -7.03 3.77 1.41
CA TYR A 82 -6.87 4.52 0.16
C TYR A 82 -7.32 5.97 0.39
N TYR A 83 -6.43 6.90 0.07
CA TYR A 83 -6.74 8.33 0.01
C TYR A 83 -6.57 8.80 -1.43
N GLY A 84 -7.56 9.52 -1.94
CA GLY A 84 -7.54 10.04 -3.30
C GLY A 84 -6.85 11.39 -3.37
N ILE A 85 -5.94 11.57 -4.33
CA ILE A 85 -5.21 12.81 -4.60
C ILE A 85 -6.06 13.91 -5.27
N GLY A 86 -7.36 13.69 -5.43
CA GLY A 86 -8.30 14.65 -6.02
C GLY A 86 -8.36 14.68 -7.55
N VAL A 87 -7.53 13.89 -8.25
CA VAL A 87 -7.55 13.79 -9.72
C VAL A 87 -7.59 12.32 -10.17
N SER A 88 -8.28 12.06 -11.26
CA SER A 88 -8.31 10.75 -11.93
C SER A 88 -7.38 10.74 -13.12
N THR A 89 -6.70 9.64 -13.38
CA THR A 89 -5.82 9.51 -14.55
C THR A 89 -5.84 8.08 -15.10
N PHE A 90 -5.29 7.93 -16.29
CA PHE A 90 -4.95 6.66 -16.92
C PHE A 90 -3.41 6.54 -16.95
N GLU A 91 -2.89 5.34 -16.70
CA GLU A 91 -1.45 5.01 -16.68
C GLU A 91 -0.58 6.00 -15.86
N PRO A 92 -0.85 6.18 -14.55
CA PRO A 92 -0.02 7.03 -13.73
C PRO A 92 1.39 6.44 -13.59
N THR A 93 2.38 7.30 -13.80
CA THR A 93 3.77 7.04 -13.41
C THR A 93 4.11 7.91 -12.20
N ILE A 94 5.11 7.49 -11.43
CA ILE A 94 5.42 8.09 -10.14
C ILE A 94 6.93 8.28 -9.99
N GLY A 95 7.33 9.43 -9.46
CA GLY A 95 8.70 9.72 -9.09
C GLY A 95 8.75 10.54 -7.80
N ILE A 96 9.89 10.54 -7.11
CA ILE A 96 10.06 11.21 -5.83
C ILE A 96 11.38 11.98 -5.88
N THR A 97 11.36 13.26 -5.52
CA THR A 97 12.56 14.08 -5.37
C THR A 97 13.13 13.94 -3.96
N SER A 98 14.39 14.34 -3.75
CA SER A 98 15.02 14.36 -2.44
C SER A 98 14.36 15.34 -1.44
N SER A 99 13.49 16.23 -1.92
CA SER A 99 12.62 17.11 -1.12
C SER A 99 11.35 16.41 -0.62
N ASP A 100 11.23 15.09 -0.78
CA ASP A 100 10.07 14.26 -0.46
C ASP A 100 8.78 14.67 -1.19
N ASN A 101 8.91 15.36 -2.32
CA ASN A 101 7.79 15.64 -3.21
C ASN A 101 7.58 14.47 -4.16
N LEU A 102 6.33 14.04 -4.25
CA LEU A 102 5.90 12.96 -5.12
C LEU A 102 5.29 13.54 -6.39
N PHE A 103 5.83 13.14 -7.53
CA PHE A 103 5.38 13.58 -8.85
C PHE A 103 4.64 12.47 -9.57
N MET A 104 3.47 12.80 -10.12
CA MET A 104 2.63 11.86 -10.88
C MET A 104 2.11 12.47 -12.17
N THR A 105 1.98 11.65 -13.22
CA THR A 105 1.28 12.06 -14.44
C THR A 105 -0.23 12.00 -14.26
N SER A 106 -0.94 12.99 -14.80
CA SER A 106 -2.39 13.03 -14.83
C SER A 106 -2.92 13.39 -16.22
N TRP A 107 -3.34 12.37 -16.98
CA TRP A 107 -3.81 12.52 -18.35
C TRP A 107 -5.08 13.38 -18.42
N GLY A 108 -5.09 14.39 -19.28
CA GLY A 108 -6.28 15.20 -19.57
C GLY A 108 -6.64 16.26 -18.52
N ASN A 109 -5.90 16.34 -17.41
CA ASN A 109 -6.17 17.28 -16.31
C ASN A 109 -5.27 18.53 -16.33
N GLY A 110 -4.34 18.64 -17.28
CA GLY A 110 -3.48 19.79 -17.46
C GLY A 110 -4.14 20.93 -18.23
N PRO A 111 -3.46 22.09 -18.37
CA PRO A 111 -3.98 23.22 -19.12
C PRO A 111 -4.39 22.83 -20.55
N GLY A 112 -5.60 23.21 -20.95
CA GLY A 112 -6.13 22.88 -22.29
C GLY A 112 -6.41 21.40 -22.54
N GLY A 113 -6.43 20.54 -21.51
CA GLY A 113 -6.60 19.09 -21.64
C GLY A 113 -5.28 18.33 -21.86
N SER A 114 -4.15 18.99 -21.61
CA SER A 114 -2.83 18.36 -21.64
C SER A 114 -2.61 17.38 -20.47
N THR A 115 -1.49 16.65 -20.51
CA THR A 115 -0.99 15.90 -19.37
C THR A 115 -0.62 16.86 -18.24
N ALA A 116 -1.29 16.78 -17.09
CA ALA A 116 -0.87 17.45 -15.86
C ALA A 116 0.29 16.71 -15.18
N ILE A 117 1.12 17.46 -14.46
CA ILE A 117 2.12 16.91 -13.55
C ILE A 117 1.72 17.29 -12.13
N ILE A 118 1.24 16.30 -11.40
CA ILE A 118 0.76 16.45 -10.04
C ILE A 118 1.94 16.33 -9.09
N ARG A 119 2.25 17.41 -8.39
CA ARG A 119 3.17 17.40 -7.25
C ARG A 119 2.36 17.24 -5.99
N CYS A 120 2.71 16.25 -5.18
CA CYS A 120 2.16 16.07 -3.85
C CYS A 120 3.24 16.16 -2.78
N SER A 121 2.98 16.96 -1.75
CA SER A 121 3.89 17.16 -0.60
C SER A 121 3.31 16.53 0.66
N ASN A 122 4.18 16.15 1.61
CA ASN A 122 3.82 15.50 2.88
C ASN A 122 3.13 14.13 2.74
N MET A 123 3.33 13.43 1.61
CA MET A 123 2.82 12.07 1.41
C MET A 123 3.80 10.98 1.85
N ILE A 124 5.09 11.29 1.93
CA ILE A 124 6.13 10.37 2.40
C ILE A 124 6.09 10.33 3.92
N GLU A 125 6.08 9.12 4.50
CA GLU A 125 6.02 8.90 5.96
C GLU A 125 4.84 9.58 6.68
N MET A 126 3.74 9.80 5.95
CA MET A 126 2.56 10.51 6.42
C MET A 126 2.02 9.92 7.75
N VAL A 127 1.99 10.74 8.80
CA VAL A 127 1.48 10.37 10.15
C VAL A 127 0.04 10.84 10.39
N ASP A 128 -0.41 11.84 9.63
CA ASP A 128 -1.75 12.42 9.64
C ASP A 128 -2.21 12.72 8.21
N LEU A 129 -3.50 13.01 7.99
CA LEU A 129 -4.05 13.19 6.64
C LEU A 129 -3.88 14.61 6.10
N GLU A 130 -2.68 15.18 6.24
CA GLU A 130 -2.34 16.53 5.80
C GLU A 130 -1.32 16.50 4.66
N TYR A 131 -1.81 16.26 3.44
CA TYR A 131 -1.02 16.35 2.21
C TYR A 131 -1.67 17.33 1.22
N THR A 132 -0.86 17.93 0.37
CA THR A 132 -1.31 18.85 -0.68
C THR A 132 -0.88 18.35 -2.04
N CYS A 133 -1.80 18.28 -2.99
CA CYS A 133 -1.53 17.88 -4.37
C CYS A 133 -1.98 18.98 -5.33
N GLU A 134 -1.12 19.36 -6.26
CA GLU A 134 -1.41 20.40 -7.25
C GLU A 134 -0.79 20.10 -8.61
N ASN A 135 -1.43 20.60 -9.68
CA ASN A 135 -0.83 20.57 -11.00
C ASN A 135 0.23 21.68 -11.11
N THR A 136 1.46 21.30 -11.41
CA THR A 136 2.61 22.20 -11.57
C THR A 136 2.90 22.56 -13.03
N TYR A 137 2.30 21.83 -13.98
CA TYR A 137 2.61 21.98 -15.40
C TYR A 137 1.77 23.07 -16.10
N GLN A 138 2.42 23.89 -16.94
CA GLN A 138 1.81 25.07 -17.58
C GLN A 138 1.36 24.90 -19.05
N GLY A 139 1.48 23.71 -19.67
CA GLY A 139 0.70 23.39 -20.89
C GLY A 139 1.36 23.57 -22.27
N SER A 140 2.64 23.25 -22.42
CA SER A 140 3.38 23.31 -23.70
C SER A 140 2.94 22.28 -24.76
N VAL A 141 2.65 21.06 -24.33
CA VAL A 141 2.25 19.88 -25.12
C VAL A 141 0.77 19.62 -24.91
N ALA A 142 0.00 19.55 -26.00
CA ALA A 142 -1.46 19.51 -25.96
C ALA A 142 -2.06 18.19 -25.46
N ASN A 143 -1.41 17.05 -25.67
CA ASN A 143 -1.92 15.73 -25.28
C ASN A 143 -0.81 14.67 -25.30
N SER A 144 -1.04 13.52 -24.66
CA SER A 144 -0.20 12.32 -24.78
C SER A 144 -1.07 11.09 -25.01
N ASN A 145 -0.51 10.06 -25.65
CA ASN A 145 -1.10 8.71 -25.67
C ASN A 145 -0.67 7.87 -24.47
N ASP A 146 0.51 8.14 -23.91
CA ASP A 146 1.12 7.44 -22.78
C ASP A 146 2.01 8.45 -22.03
N PRO A 147 1.47 9.14 -21.00
CA PRO A 147 2.20 10.15 -20.27
C PRO A 147 3.12 9.53 -19.21
N TYR A 148 4.41 9.88 -19.25
CA TYR A 148 5.41 9.35 -18.34
C TYR A 148 6.16 10.47 -17.58
N VAL A 149 6.35 10.30 -16.28
CA VAL A 149 7.20 11.14 -15.44
C VAL A 149 8.32 10.30 -14.84
N TYR A 150 9.52 10.87 -14.81
CA TYR A 150 10.69 10.31 -14.17
C TYR A 150 11.35 11.38 -13.31
N VAL A 151 11.85 10.98 -12.14
CA VAL A 151 12.68 11.86 -11.32
C VAL A 151 14.08 11.25 -11.27
N ASP A 152 15.08 12.04 -11.69
CA ASP A 152 16.48 11.64 -11.62
C ASP A 152 16.95 11.64 -10.15
N PRO A 153 17.32 10.47 -9.59
CA PRO A 153 17.72 10.37 -8.19
C PRO A 153 19.04 11.08 -7.86
N TRP A 154 19.84 11.49 -8.86
CA TRP A 154 21.11 12.17 -8.65
C TRP A 154 21.02 13.69 -8.72
N THR A 155 20.01 14.22 -9.41
CA THR A 155 19.89 15.67 -9.69
C THR A 155 18.55 16.27 -9.29
N ASP A 156 17.59 15.46 -8.86
CA ASP A 156 16.18 15.84 -8.62
C ASP A 156 15.47 16.43 -9.84
N ARG A 157 16.06 16.28 -11.03
CA ARG A 157 15.40 16.69 -12.27
C ARG A 157 14.15 15.86 -12.49
N VAL A 158 13.02 16.54 -12.59
CA VAL A 158 11.74 15.95 -12.99
C VAL A 158 11.65 16.00 -14.51
N MET A 159 11.59 14.86 -15.17
CA MET A 159 11.40 14.75 -16.62
C MET A 159 9.98 14.29 -16.92
N LYS A 160 9.35 14.97 -17.87
CA LYS A 160 8.03 14.65 -18.42
C LYS A 160 8.18 14.25 -19.88
N PHE A 161 7.55 13.15 -20.22
CA PHE A 161 7.53 12.60 -21.56
C PHE A 161 6.07 12.48 -22.01
N ASP A 162 5.77 13.01 -23.20
CA ASP A 162 4.52 12.73 -23.88
C ASP A 162 4.80 11.95 -25.16
N MET A 163 4.25 10.73 -25.22
CA MET A 163 4.30 9.89 -26.40
C MET A 163 3.15 10.25 -27.35
N HIS A 164 3.50 10.55 -28.60
CA HIS A 164 2.55 10.81 -29.68
C HIS A 164 2.69 9.74 -30.75
N ALA A 165 2.18 8.53 -30.49
CA ALA A 165 2.16 7.37 -31.39
C ALA A 165 3.19 7.40 -32.53
N LEU A 166 2.79 7.84 -33.74
CA LEU A 166 3.63 7.85 -34.95
C LEU A 166 4.45 9.14 -35.17
N ALA A 167 4.20 10.20 -34.40
CA ALA A 167 4.86 11.50 -34.54
C ALA A 167 6.17 11.59 -33.72
N GLY A 168 6.32 10.76 -32.69
CA GLY A 168 7.48 10.71 -31.82
C GLY A 168 7.14 11.06 -30.38
N MET A 169 8.16 11.42 -29.61
CA MET A 169 8.03 11.81 -28.21
C MET A 169 8.49 13.25 -28.02
N THR A 170 7.86 13.92 -27.08
CA THR A 170 8.34 15.21 -26.57
C THR A 170 8.87 15.03 -25.16
N VAL A 171 9.94 15.77 -24.85
CA VAL A 171 10.55 15.78 -23.52
C VAL A 171 10.62 17.22 -23.02
N GLU A 172 10.15 17.40 -21.79
CA GLU A 172 10.27 18.59 -20.97
C GLU A 172 10.84 18.21 -19.60
N TRP A 173 11.47 19.15 -18.91
CA TRP A 173 11.99 18.89 -17.57
C TRP A 173 11.88 20.10 -16.65
N SER A 174 11.84 19.85 -15.36
CA SER A 174 11.96 20.85 -14.30
C SER A 174 13.18 20.53 -13.45
N ASP A 175 13.95 21.58 -13.15
CA ASP A 175 15.09 21.56 -12.21
C ASP A 175 14.74 22.31 -10.91
N ASP A 176 13.46 22.64 -10.70
CA ASP A 176 12.95 23.49 -9.63
C ASP A 176 11.63 22.98 -9.05
N GLU A 177 11.53 21.67 -8.80
CA GLU A 177 10.37 21.03 -8.15
C GLU A 177 9.03 21.27 -8.89
N GLY A 178 9.07 21.40 -10.22
CA GLY A 178 7.91 21.63 -11.08
C GLY A 178 7.50 23.09 -11.24
N GLU A 179 8.19 24.06 -10.63
CA GLU A 179 7.83 25.47 -10.74
C GLU A 179 7.98 26.01 -12.17
N THR A 180 9.00 25.55 -12.92
CA THR A 180 9.17 25.86 -14.34
C THR A 180 9.53 24.61 -15.17
N TRP A 181 9.07 24.60 -16.43
CA TRP A 181 9.29 23.50 -17.36
C TRP A 181 10.11 23.97 -18.58
N GLY A 182 11.27 23.34 -18.76
CA GLY A 182 12.28 23.67 -19.74
C GLY A 182 12.24 22.80 -21.01
N PRO A 183 12.82 23.29 -22.12
CA PRO A 183 13.40 24.63 -22.31
C PRO A 183 12.33 25.65 -22.74
N LEU A 184 11.90 26.54 -21.83
CA LEU A 184 10.92 27.61 -22.09
C LEU A 184 9.53 27.14 -22.56
N GLY A 185 9.06 25.98 -22.08
CA GLY A 185 7.83 25.37 -22.59
C GLY A 185 7.87 24.99 -24.07
N LEU A 186 9.07 24.81 -24.63
CA LEU A 186 9.24 24.22 -25.95
C LEU A 186 9.60 22.74 -25.77
N ALA A 187 8.60 21.89 -25.90
CA ALA A 187 8.81 20.45 -25.90
C ALA A 187 9.87 20.09 -26.96
N SER A 188 10.97 19.48 -26.53
CA SER A 188 12.00 19.04 -27.46
C SER A 188 11.54 17.72 -28.09
N PHE A 189 11.47 17.65 -29.43
CA PHE A 189 11.35 16.36 -30.09
C PHE A 189 12.64 15.59 -29.82
N ALA A 190 12.52 14.35 -29.35
CA ALA A 190 13.64 13.42 -29.31
C ALA A 190 14.21 13.26 -30.74
N THR A 191 15.27 14.00 -31.06
CA THR A 191 15.88 14.03 -32.38
C THR A 191 17.29 13.46 -32.26
N GLY A 192 17.43 12.17 -32.55
CA GLY A 192 18.73 11.50 -32.53
C GLY A 192 18.60 9.99 -32.32
N TYR A 193 19.46 9.24 -33.00
CA TYR A 193 19.62 7.80 -32.79
C TYR A 193 19.88 7.51 -31.30
N SER A 194 18.99 6.71 -30.71
CA SER A 194 18.85 6.31 -29.30
C SER A 194 18.20 7.34 -28.37
N VAL A 195 16.89 7.18 -28.19
CA VAL A 195 16.23 7.46 -26.91
C VAL A 195 15.47 6.20 -26.57
N GLN A 196 16.08 5.37 -25.72
CA GLN A 196 15.42 4.19 -25.16
C GLN A 196 14.21 4.69 -24.38
N ASP A 197 13.05 4.15 -24.74
CA ASP A 197 11.76 4.46 -24.17
C ASP A 197 11.32 3.28 -23.27
N HIS A 198 10.41 3.54 -22.33
CA HIS A 198 9.81 2.53 -21.47
C HIS A 198 8.89 1.56 -22.26
N GLN A 199 8.56 1.85 -23.53
CA GLN A 199 7.96 0.91 -24.48
C GLN A 199 8.85 0.52 -25.68
N THR A 200 10.01 1.16 -25.91
CA THR A 200 10.96 0.72 -26.94
C THR A 200 12.04 -0.16 -26.32
N ILE A 201 11.69 -1.44 -26.06
CA ILE A 201 12.69 -2.50 -25.93
C ILE A 201 13.27 -2.77 -27.32
N ALA A 202 14.55 -2.46 -27.50
CA ALA A 202 15.42 -3.07 -28.50
C ALA A 202 16.86 -3.13 -27.96
#